data_AF-A0A2H6LEZ4-F1
#
_entry.id   AF-A0A2H6LEZ4-F1
#
_cell.length_a   1.000
_cell.length_b   1.000
_cell.length_c   1.000
_cell.angle_alpha   90.00
_cell.angle_beta   90.00
_cell.angle_gamma   90.00
#
_symmetry.space_group_name_H-M   'P 1'
#
loop_
_entity.id
_entity.type
_entity.pdbx_description
1 polymer ?
#
loop_
_entity_poly.entity_id
_entity_poly.type
_entity_poly.pdbx_seq_one_letter_code
_entity_poly.pdbx_strand_id
1 'polypeptide(L)'
;MGIGIGIAFSSTTTLTPSNVASREFIDTRAPNPEICVQYGASAMVMDARLFVTLNPFNVYVAQPSMRPGCVLRQNNWAILEQRKLVTSEQVRECKNRLNTFGFTGSLDSEKPDIRCIYQNEAAQNFFTSQPGAVGSPQDTDRF
;
A
#
# COMPACT_ATOMS: atom_id res chain seq x y z
N MET A 1 -35.37 -38.21 -23.76
CA MET A 1 -34.92 -37.06 -24.58
C MET A 1 -35.25 -35.78 -23.82
N GLY A 2 -34.25 -35.13 -23.25
CA GLY A 2 -34.40 -33.84 -22.58
C GLY A 2 -33.04 -33.15 -22.61
N ILE A 3 -32.91 -32.12 -23.44
CA ILE A 3 -31.66 -31.37 -23.61
C ILE A 3 -31.70 -30.23 -22.61
N GLY A 4 -30.89 -30.32 -21.55
CA GLY A 4 -30.61 -29.21 -20.64
C GLY A 4 -29.56 -28.31 -21.28
N ILE A 5 -29.97 -27.16 -21.80
CA ILE A 5 -29.06 -26.16 -22.34
C ILE A 5 -28.43 -25.42 -21.16
N GLY A 6 -27.17 -25.75 -20.86
CA GLY A 6 -26.35 -24.97 -19.94
C GLY A 6 -25.96 -23.65 -20.59
N ILE A 7 -26.40 -22.54 -20.01
CA ILE A 7 -25.87 -21.21 -20.35
C ILE A 7 -24.43 -21.11 -19.84
N ALA A 8 -23.47 -21.23 -20.75
CA ALA A 8 -22.08 -20.91 -20.48
C ALA A 8 -21.93 -19.38 -20.46
N PHE A 9 -21.69 -18.81 -19.27
CA PHE A 9 -21.24 -17.43 -19.14
C PHE A 9 -19.80 -17.33 -19.63
N SER A 10 -19.59 -17.17 -20.93
CA SER A 10 -18.29 -16.82 -21.50
C SER A 10 -18.07 -15.31 -21.35
N SER A 11 -17.71 -14.87 -20.15
CA SER A 11 -17.21 -13.52 -19.94
C SER A 11 -15.74 -13.45 -20.35
N THR A 12 -15.46 -13.34 -21.66
CA THR A 12 -14.16 -12.85 -22.12
C THR A 12 -14.13 -11.33 -21.95
N THR A 13 -14.06 -10.87 -20.71
CA THR A 13 -13.76 -9.47 -20.40
C THR A 13 -12.31 -9.20 -20.79
N THR A 14 -12.09 -8.61 -21.96
CA THR A 14 -10.86 -7.90 -22.29
C THR A 14 -10.80 -6.64 -21.43
N LEU A 15 -10.32 -6.79 -20.20
CA LEU A 15 -9.99 -5.69 -19.32
C LEU A 15 -8.73 -5.02 -19.87
N THR A 16 -8.88 -3.87 -20.53
CA THR A 16 -7.75 -2.94 -20.69
C THR A 16 -7.42 -2.37 -19.31
N PRO A 17 -6.26 -2.69 -18.70
CA PRO A 17 -6.00 -2.35 -17.32
C PRO A 17 -5.52 -0.91 -17.23
N SER A 18 -6.44 0.05 -17.30
CA SER A 18 -6.16 1.40 -16.83
C SER A 18 -6.57 1.47 -15.35
N ASN A 19 -5.64 1.07 -14.49
CA ASN A 19 -5.57 1.44 -13.06
C ASN A 19 -6.55 0.79 -12.06
N VAL A 20 -6.89 -0.49 -12.24
CA VAL A 20 -7.20 -1.37 -11.11
C VAL A 20 -6.38 -2.65 -11.24
N ALA A 21 -5.12 -2.58 -10.79
CA ALA A 21 -4.38 -3.80 -10.54
C ALA A 21 -5.16 -4.62 -9.49
N SER A 22 -5.58 -5.82 -9.85
CA SER A 22 -6.09 -6.80 -8.88
C SER A 22 -5.12 -6.93 -7.71
N ARG A 23 -5.59 -7.20 -6.50
CA ARG A 23 -4.72 -7.39 -5.31
C ARG A 23 -3.56 -8.35 -5.62
N GLU A 24 -3.88 -9.44 -6.31
CA GLU A 24 -2.92 -10.41 -6.85
C GLU A 24 -1.83 -9.78 -7.73
N PHE A 25 -2.17 -8.82 -8.58
CA PHE A 25 -1.19 -8.10 -9.40
C PHE A 25 -0.27 -7.23 -8.54
N ILE A 26 -0.78 -6.60 -7.50
CA ILE A 26 0.04 -5.79 -6.58
C ILE A 26 0.98 -6.71 -5.80
N ASP A 27 0.46 -7.82 -5.30
CA ASP A 27 1.21 -8.78 -4.49
C ASP A 27 2.34 -9.44 -5.29
N THR A 28 2.05 -9.90 -6.51
CA THR A 28 3.06 -10.52 -7.39
C THR A 28 4.11 -9.54 -7.91
N ARG A 29 3.82 -8.23 -7.90
CA ARG A 29 4.76 -7.17 -8.35
C ARG A 29 5.52 -6.51 -7.21
N ALA A 30 5.18 -6.80 -5.96
CA ALA A 30 5.85 -6.25 -4.79
C ALA A 30 7.35 -6.58 -4.80
N PRO A 31 8.22 -5.69 -4.27
CA PRO A 31 9.61 -6.05 -4.06
C PRO A 31 9.71 -7.15 -3.01
N ASN A 32 10.42 -8.24 -3.34
CA ASN A 32 10.48 -9.47 -2.54
C ASN A 32 9.08 -9.95 -2.09
N PRO A 33 8.23 -10.46 -3.01
CA PRO A 33 6.83 -10.79 -2.73
C PRO A 33 6.62 -11.67 -1.49
N GLU A 34 7.46 -12.68 -1.30
CA GLU A 34 7.37 -13.61 -0.17
C GLU A 34 7.63 -12.90 1.16
N ILE A 35 8.66 -12.03 1.19
CA ILE A 35 8.96 -11.20 2.35
C ILE A 35 7.79 -10.26 2.62
N CYS A 36 7.25 -9.65 1.56
CA CYS A 36 6.21 -8.66 1.70
C CYS A 36 4.92 -9.27 2.25
N VAL A 37 4.49 -10.41 1.75
CA VAL A 37 3.31 -11.13 2.26
C VAL A 37 3.53 -11.62 3.69
N GLN A 38 4.71 -12.18 3.99
CA GLN A 38 4.99 -12.78 5.29
C GLN A 38 5.20 -11.74 6.40
N TYR A 39 5.83 -10.60 6.11
CA TYR A 39 6.28 -9.64 7.11
C TYR A 39 5.60 -8.27 7.01
N GLY A 40 4.79 -8.04 5.97
CA GLY A 40 4.19 -6.74 5.66
C GLY A 40 2.92 -6.82 4.83
N ALA A 41 2.76 -5.83 3.95
CA ALA A 41 1.72 -5.77 2.94
C ALA A 41 2.25 -5.09 1.67
N SER A 42 1.87 -5.63 0.51
CA SER A 42 2.19 -5.05 -0.79
C SER A 42 1.53 -3.69 -0.92
N ALA A 43 2.27 -2.75 -1.50
CA ALA A 43 1.87 -1.36 -1.57
C ALA A 43 2.11 -0.77 -2.97
N MET A 44 1.33 0.26 -3.29
CA MET A 44 1.59 1.14 -4.41
C MET A 44 2.24 2.40 -3.87
N VAL A 45 3.50 2.63 -4.24
CA VAL A 45 4.22 3.85 -3.89
C VAL A 45 4.01 4.86 -4.99
N MET A 46 3.59 6.07 -4.62
CA MET A 46 3.24 7.15 -5.55
C MET A 46 4.13 8.36 -5.26
N ASP A 47 4.84 8.84 -6.28
CA ASP A 47 5.54 10.12 -6.23
C ASP A 47 4.70 11.18 -6.95
N ALA A 48 4.12 12.11 -6.19
CA ALA A 48 3.28 13.18 -6.71
C ALA A 48 4.00 14.53 -6.66
N ARG A 49 3.80 15.37 -7.68
CA ARG A 49 4.26 16.76 -7.67
C ARG A 49 3.07 17.69 -7.59
N LEU A 50 3.05 18.49 -6.53
CA LEU A 50 2.06 19.52 -6.25
C LEU A 50 2.67 20.88 -6.58
N PHE A 51 2.01 21.66 -7.42
CA PHE A 51 2.40 23.04 -7.73
C PHE A 51 1.40 23.97 -7.09
N VAL A 52 1.87 24.86 -6.21
CA VAL A 52 1.04 25.88 -5.55
C VAL A 52 1.52 27.25 -5.98
N THR A 53 0.66 28.05 -6.59
CA THR A 53 0.90 29.47 -6.85
C THR A 53 0.17 30.29 -5.77
N LEU A 54 0.70 31.46 -5.39
CA LEU A 54 0.12 32.31 -4.34
C LEU A 54 -0.56 33.57 -4.88
N ASN A 55 -0.25 33.99 -6.11
CA ASN A 55 -0.91 35.11 -6.77
C ASN A 55 -0.89 34.96 -8.30
N PRO A 56 -2.01 34.57 -8.94
CA PRO A 56 -3.24 34.09 -8.30
C PRO A 56 -3.02 32.76 -7.55
N PHE A 57 -3.84 32.47 -6.53
CA PHE A 57 -3.74 31.20 -5.80
C PHE A 57 -4.29 30.03 -6.64
N ASN A 58 -3.46 29.04 -6.95
CA ASN A 58 -3.87 27.83 -7.67
C ASN A 58 -3.08 26.61 -7.19
N VAL A 59 -3.68 25.43 -7.30
CA VAL A 59 -3.05 24.15 -7.00
C VAL A 59 -3.16 23.23 -8.22
N TYR A 60 -2.03 22.69 -8.69
CA TYR A 60 -1.98 21.73 -9.80
C TYR A 60 -1.30 20.44 -9.35
N VAL A 61 -1.78 19.30 -9.87
CA VAL A 61 -1.22 17.98 -9.61
C VAL A 61 -0.69 17.43 -10.93
N ALA A 62 0.60 17.09 -10.98
CA ALA A 62 1.13 16.33 -12.11
C ALA A 62 0.74 14.84 -12.01
N GLN A 63 0.66 14.15 -13.14
CA GLN A 63 0.50 12.70 -13.19
C GLN A 63 1.53 12.03 -12.25
N PRO A 64 1.11 11.28 -11.21
CA PRO A 64 2.05 10.64 -10.30
C PRO A 64 2.73 9.45 -10.97
N SER A 65 4.00 9.21 -10.65
CA SER A 65 4.66 7.96 -11.00
C SER A 65 4.33 6.90 -9.95
N MET A 66 3.87 5.73 -10.40
CA MET A 66 3.51 4.61 -9.53
C MET A 66 4.57 3.51 -9.61
N ARG A 67 4.99 2.98 -8.45
CA ARG A 67 5.94 1.87 -8.34
C ARG A 67 5.44 0.86 -7.31
N PRO A 68 5.69 -0.45 -7.50
CA PRO A 68 5.41 -1.42 -6.47
C PRO A 68 6.34 -1.19 -5.27
N GLY A 69 5.78 -1.37 -4.08
CA GLY A 69 6.49 -1.29 -2.83
C GLY A 69 5.95 -2.28 -1.81
N CYS A 70 6.54 -2.24 -0.64
CA CYS A 70 6.13 -3.06 0.48
C CYS A 70 6.16 -2.24 1.76
N VAL A 71 5.17 -2.40 2.62
CA VAL A 71 5.13 -1.79 3.95
C VAL A 71 5.25 -2.90 4.99
N LEU A 72 6.26 -2.85 5.85
CA LEU A 72 6.50 -3.86 6.88
C LEU A 72 5.58 -3.65 8.08
N ARG A 73 5.21 -4.73 8.75
CA ARG A 73 4.59 -4.67 10.09
C ARG A 73 5.64 -4.29 11.13
N GLN A 74 5.23 -3.54 12.16
CA GLN A 74 6.14 -2.98 13.17
C GLN A 74 6.98 -4.04 13.91
N ASN A 75 6.40 -5.22 14.13
CA ASN A 75 7.05 -6.34 14.81
C ASN A 75 8.08 -7.09 13.93
N ASN A 76 8.18 -6.78 12.64
CA ASN A 76 9.02 -7.50 11.69
C ASN A 76 10.23 -6.70 11.18
N TRP A 77 10.53 -5.52 11.74
CA TRP A 77 11.64 -4.68 11.26
C TRP A 77 13.04 -5.28 11.47
N ALA A 78 13.16 -6.29 12.35
CA ALA A 78 14.40 -7.01 12.59
C ALA A 78 15.01 -7.59 11.30
N ILE A 79 14.18 -7.88 10.28
CA ILE A 79 14.66 -8.34 8.97
C ILE A 79 15.56 -7.31 8.27
N LEU A 80 15.28 -6.01 8.45
CA LEU A 80 16.08 -4.94 7.86
C LEU A 80 17.40 -4.77 8.62
N GLU A 81 17.38 -4.88 9.96
CA GLU A 81 18.60 -4.82 10.79
C GLU A 81 19.53 -6.01 10.54
N GLN A 82 18.99 -7.23 10.45
CA GLN A 82 19.75 -8.45 10.17
C GLN A 82 20.46 -8.38 8.81
N ARG A 83 19.81 -7.76 7.83
CA ARG A 83 20.38 -7.51 6.49
C ARG A 83 21.28 -6.27 6.43
N LYS A 84 21.46 -5.56 7.56
CA LYS A 84 22.22 -4.32 7.67
C LYS A 84 21.73 -3.20 6.73
N LEU A 85 20.43 -3.21 6.44
CA LEU A 85 19.77 -2.22 5.58
C LEU A 85 19.31 -0.99 6.37
N VAL A 86 19.15 -1.14 7.69
CA VAL A 86 18.91 -0.06 8.64
C VAL A 86 19.75 -0.28 9.90
N THR A 87 20.02 0.78 10.64
CA THR A 87 20.69 0.72 11.94
C THR A 87 19.67 0.65 13.07
N SER A 88 20.10 0.17 14.25
CA SER A 88 19.26 0.16 15.44
C SER A 88 18.83 1.56 15.89
N GLU A 89 19.62 2.59 15.58
CA GLU A 89 19.23 3.97 15.81
C GLU A 89 18.07 4.39 14.90
N GLN A 90 18.15 4.08 13.60
CA GLN A 90 17.07 4.36 12.64
C GLN A 90 15.78 3.64 13.04
N VAL A 91 15.88 2.40 13.51
CA VAL A 91 14.75 1.63 14.03
C VAL A 91 14.13 2.32 15.24
N ARG A 92 14.95 2.73 16.21
CA ARG A 92 14.50 3.44 17.41
C ARG A 92 13.80 4.76 17.08
N GLU A 93 14.42 5.58 16.22
CA GLU A 93 13.85 6.87 15.79
C GLU A 93 12.53 6.67 15.06
N CYS A 94 12.45 5.68 14.16
CA CYS A 94 11.23 5.38 13.43
C CYS A 94 10.10 4.93 14.36
N LYS A 95 10.41 4.04 15.31
CA LYS A 95 9.48 3.56 16.33
C LYS A 95 8.93 4.69 17.19
N ASN A 96 9.80 5.60 17.65
CA ASN A 96 9.42 6.71 18.53
C ASN A 96 8.46 7.71 17.86
N ARG A 97 8.39 7.72 16.52
CA ARG A 97 7.47 8.55 15.75
C ARG A 97 6.16 7.85 15.41
N LEU A 98 5.91 6.65 15.92
CA LEU A 98 4.76 5.81 15.56
C LEU A 98 4.68 5.56 14.05
N ASN A 99 5.84 5.45 13.40
CA ASN A 99 5.95 5.20 11.97
C ASN A 99 6.19 3.71 11.69
N THR A 100 6.21 3.35 10.40
CA THR A 100 6.67 2.03 9.93
C THR A 100 7.66 2.14 8.78
N PHE A 101 8.34 1.04 8.43
CA PHE A 101 9.21 1.00 7.27
C PHE A 101 8.46 0.57 6.01
N GLY A 102 8.58 1.37 4.96
CA GLY A 102 8.22 1.00 3.60
C GLY A 102 9.46 0.91 2.72
N PHE A 103 9.41 0.11 1.67
CA PHE A 103 10.49 0.03 0.69
C PHE A 103 10.04 -0.17 -0.74
N THR A 104 10.86 0.30 -1.68
CA THR A 104 10.77 -0.02 -3.12
C THR A 104 12.08 -0.59 -3.62
N GLY A 105 12.00 -1.45 -4.64
CA GLY A 105 13.16 -2.24 -5.11
C GLY A 105 13.48 -3.40 -4.18
N SER A 106 14.20 -4.40 -4.70
CA SER A 106 14.53 -5.60 -3.91
C SER A 106 15.51 -5.29 -2.79
N LEU A 107 15.27 -5.85 -1.60
CA LEU A 107 16.17 -5.79 -0.43
C LEU A 107 17.52 -6.46 -0.68
N ASP A 108 17.64 -7.26 -1.74
CA ASP A 108 18.89 -7.90 -2.17
C ASP A 108 19.68 -7.04 -3.18
N SER A 109 19.11 -5.89 -3.60
CA SER A 109 19.80 -4.93 -4.47
C SER A 109 20.85 -4.14 -3.69
N GLU A 110 21.82 -3.54 -4.38
CA GLU A 110 22.90 -2.79 -3.72
C GLU A 110 22.37 -1.60 -2.89
N LYS A 111 21.28 -0.96 -3.35
CA LYS A 111 20.67 0.22 -2.69
C LYS A 111 19.14 0.19 -2.82
N PRO A 112 18.41 -0.59 -2.01
CA PRO A 112 16.95 -0.46 -1.93
C PRO A 112 16.56 0.90 -1.36
N ASP A 113 15.41 1.42 -1.78
CA ASP A 113 14.87 2.66 -1.22
C ASP A 113 13.98 2.32 -0.03
N ILE A 114 14.51 2.47 1.18
CA ILE A 114 13.83 2.17 2.44
C ILE A 114 13.53 3.49 3.17
N ARG A 115 12.28 3.66 3.59
CA ARG A 115 11.79 4.88 4.23
C ARG A 115 11.01 4.57 5.50
N CYS A 116 11.30 5.32 6.55
CA CYS A 116 10.41 5.42 7.70
C CYS A 116 9.22 6.31 7.34
N ILE A 117 8.05 5.70 7.17
CA ILE A 117 6.80 6.32 6.71
C ILE A 117 5.77 6.38 7.84
N TYR A 118 5.03 7.48 7.89
CA TYR A 118 3.95 7.65 8.86
C TYR A 118 2.70 6.88 8.43
N GLN A 119 2.12 6.12 9.35
CA GLN A 119 0.81 5.52 9.17
C GLN A 119 -0.24 6.49 9.71
N ASN A 120 -1.05 7.04 8.82
CA ASN A 120 -2.18 7.86 9.24
C ASN A 120 -3.34 6.93 9.64
N GLU A 121 -3.52 6.73 10.95
CA GLU A 121 -4.63 5.94 11.51
C GLU A 121 -6.00 6.67 11.38
N ALA A 122 -5.98 7.99 11.10
CA ALA A 122 -7.18 8.84 11.02
C ALA A 122 -7.69 9.05 9.59
N ALA A 123 -7.25 8.23 8.61
CA ALA A 123 -7.93 8.15 7.33
C ALA A 123 -9.33 7.58 7.57
N GLN A 124 -10.28 8.47 7.87
CA GLN A 124 -11.70 8.17 8.01
C GLN A 124 -12.10 7.28 6.84
N ASN A 125 -12.39 6.01 7.15
CA ASN A 125 -12.81 5.02 6.18
C ASN A 125 -14.24 5.39 5.75
N PHE A 126 -14.37 6.37 4.85
CA PHE A 126 -15.68 6.84 4.33
C PHE A 126 -16.40 5.78 3.49
N PHE A 127 -15.77 4.61 3.27
CA PHE A 127 -16.43 3.44 2.71
C PHE A 127 -17.43 2.79 3.67
N THR A 128 -17.35 3.06 4.98
CA THR A 128 -18.25 2.46 5.98
C THR A 128 -19.47 3.33 6.31
N SER A 129 -19.61 4.53 5.73
CA SER A 129 -20.88 5.28 5.82
C SER A 129 -21.90 4.72 4.81
N GLN A 130 -22.48 3.58 5.16
CA GLN A 130 -23.80 3.22 4.63
C GLN A 130 -24.78 4.33 5.06
N PRO A 131 -25.54 4.94 4.14
CA PRO A 131 -26.52 5.94 4.53
C PRO A 131 -27.57 5.28 5.43
N GLY A 132 -27.59 5.61 6.73
CA GLY A 132 -28.67 5.23 7.64
C GLY A 132 -28.28 4.51 8.94
N ALA A 133 -27.01 4.17 9.19
CA ALA A 133 -26.64 3.54 10.46
C ALA A 133 -26.28 4.60 11.52
N VAL A 134 -27.27 5.03 12.31
CA VAL A 134 -27.05 5.75 13.57
C VAL A 134 -26.65 4.69 14.61
N GLY A 135 -25.35 4.52 14.83
CA GLY A 135 -24.82 3.62 15.85
C GLY A 135 -23.42 4.05 16.24
N SER A 136 -23.24 4.40 17.51
CA SER A 136 -22.02 4.93 18.11
C SER A 136 -20.77 4.13 17.73
N PRO A 137 -19.61 4.78 17.53
CA PRO A 137 -18.36 4.08 17.29
C PRO A 137 -18.01 3.25 18.53
N GLN A 138 -18.04 1.92 18.38
CA GLN A 138 -17.37 1.03 19.31
C GLN A 138 -15.90 0.97 18.91
N ASP A 139 -15.04 1.42 19.82
CA ASP A 139 -13.61 1.13 19.79
C ASP A 139 -13.41 -0.38 19.69
N THR A 140 -12.86 -0.84 18.56
CA THR A 140 -12.31 -2.19 18.44
C THR A 140 -10.94 -2.13 17.79
N ASP A 141 -9.97 -2.40 18.66
CA ASP A 141 -8.66 -2.99 18.47
C ASP A 141 -7.71 -2.49 17.37
N ARG A 142 -6.61 -1.97 17.90
CA ARG A 142 -5.31 -1.66 17.29
C ARG A 142 -4.84 -2.73 16.29
N PHE A 143 -4.39 -2.27 15.13
CA PHE A 143 -3.52 -3.01 14.19
C PHE A 143 -2.07 -2.52 14.31
#